data_AF-A0A2S9XGY1-F1
#
_entry.id   AF-A0A2S9XGY1-F1
#
_cell.length_a   1.000
_cell.length_b   1.000
_cell.length_c   1.000
_cell.angle_alpha   90.00
_cell.angle_beta   90.00
_cell.angle_gamma   90.00
#
_symmetry.space_group_name_H-M   'P 1'
#
loop_
_entity.id
_entity.type
_entity.pdbx_description
1 polymer ?
#
loop_
_entity_poly.entity_id
_entity_poly.type
_entity_poly.pdbx_seq_one_letter_code
_entity_poly.pdbx_strand_id
1 'polypeptide(L)'
;MFGLSSSGCKDPPDPDQRVAPPAVDKDKGDALKTEAYREALELALPDARAALIAADPLAAYQLGLAPAATPPLRSAERRALERLSDPARAALDELDESYLPGAEVVILRVMRFAFARINDDLRRRAPAEQDPMVGLHAISATLDELRYRLVHDDCDTACQALPAALAEDVAALRGQLRAASVAGVTEAGLASAALAAEARALASRPVVAQTEPLATGLEQLAAACDAHRSWLEQLALALPKADRHEWTAKPAPRKLHADAAIERLPAILGESALARRLSVEERIDLAPGPAFVEIERHVRRWQALRETLVGDPDPRADDPPKPVDAARCEAALGRLRAGLEAVPEVGPPSLDCARYVAVIGDGPISEGRLVLELLDLGVIEPQRRALRTAELPEVALVAGPWSAQVHTHLRRLMLLARLSEHAASAHAIEEARRALCLAEAALWIHARLGPPDEVALTVGPPCADIGDAATITARVTGDPRAALAGFGLSLIGDEPARMVGFDRFFWAPLGLMKILATPKGMHPDEYSLPDDPEPAPDPEVEVELEQL
;
A
#
# COMPACT_ATOMS: atom_id res chain seq x y z
N MET A 1 46.26 -79.99 13.75
CA MET A 1 44.95 -80.61 14.06
C MET A 1 44.23 -79.71 15.05
N PHE A 2 43.48 -78.73 14.56
CA PHE A 2 42.53 -77.91 15.33
C PHE A 2 41.38 -77.58 14.38
N GLY A 3 40.19 -78.10 14.71
CA GLY A 3 38.96 -77.92 13.93
C GLY A 3 38.29 -76.60 14.28
N LEU A 4 37.90 -75.86 13.24
CA LEU A 4 37.05 -74.68 13.33
C LEU A 4 35.59 -75.13 13.36
N SER A 5 34.87 -74.87 14.46
CA SER A 5 33.42 -74.99 14.52
C SER A 5 32.79 -73.70 13.99
N SER A 6 32.07 -73.79 12.88
CA SER A 6 31.22 -72.73 12.35
C SER A 6 30.02 -72.51 13.29
N SER A 7 29.99 -71.38 13.98
CA SER A 7 28.77 -70.85 14.60
C SER A 7 27.79 -70.46 13.49
N GLY A 8 26.68 -71.18 13.39
CA GLY A 8 25.64 -70.96 12.39
C GLY A 8 25.02 -69.57 12.49
N CYS A 9 24.78 -68.96 11.33
CA CYS A 9 23.87 -67.83 11.19
C CYS A 9 22.50 -68.24 11.73
N LYS A 10 21.92 -67.43 12.63
CA LYS A 10 20.50 -67.54 12.98
C LYS A 10 19.70 -67.19 11.74
N ASP A 11 18.76 -68.07 11.38
CA ASP A 11 17.78 -67.80 10.34
C ASP A 11 17.03 -66.49 10.62
N PRO A 12 16.70 -65.68 9.60
CA PRO A 12 15.85 -64.52 9.77
C PRO A 12 14.49 -64.97 10.33
N PRO A 13 13.86 -64.17 11.22
CA PRO A 13 12.56 -64.53 11.77
C PRO A 13 11.51 -64.70 10.65
N ASP A 14 10.64 -65.67 10.86
CA ASP A 14 9.53 -66.07 9.99
C ASP A 14 8.73 -64.84 9.49
N PRO A 15 8.47 -64.69 8.17
CA PRO A 15 7.76 -63.52 7.62
C PRO A 15 6.36 -63.29 8.21
N ASP A 16 5.76 -64.28 8.87
CA ASP A 16 4.44 -64.21 9.53
C ASP A 16 4.44 -63.51 10.89
N GLN A 17 5.59 -63.04 11.40
CA GLN A 17 5.66 -62.20 12.62
C GLN A 17 5.76 -60.69 12.33
N ARG A 18 5.50 -60.26 11.10
CA ARG A 18 5.22 -58.84 10.85
C ARG A 18 3.86 -58.53 11.45
N VAL A 19 3.85 -58.04 12.69
CA VAL A 19 2.71 -57.35 13.27
C VAL A 19 2.29 -56.31 12.24
N ALA A 20 1.16 -56.53 11.56
CA ALA A 20 0.60 -55.52 10.68
C ALA A 20 0.51 -54.24 11.51
N PRO A 21 1.06 -53.10 11.06
CA PRO A 21 0.94 -51.86 11.81
C PRO A 21 -0.54 -51.68 12.14
N PRO A 22 -0.89 -51.35 13.39
CA PRO A 22 -2.28 -51.21 13.78
C PRO A 22 -2.94 -50.30 12.75
N ALA A 23 -4.08 -50.72 12.22
CA ALA A 23 -4.83 -49.91 11.26
C ALA A 23 -5.07 -48.54 11.90
N VAL A 24 -4.27 -47.56 11.49
CA VAL A 24 -4.44 -46.20 11.95
C VAL A 24 -5.75 -45.77 11.35
N ASP A 25 -6.73 -45.59 12.22
CA ASP A 25 -8.01 -44.99 11.90
C ASP A 25 -7.71 -43.62 11.30
N LYS A 26 -7.74 -43.52 9.96
CA LYS A 26 -7.34 -42.34 9.22
C LYS A 26 -8.10 -41.12 9.69
N ASP A 27 -9.38 -41.31 10.04
CA ASP A 27 -10.26 -40.25 10.53
C ASP A 27 -9.78 -39.69 11.87
N LYS A 28 -9.25 -40.53 12.77
CA LYS A 28 -8.62 -40.08 14.02
C LYS A 28 -7.25 -39.44 13.79
N GLY A 29 -6.47 -39.97 12.86
CA GLY A 29 -5.18 -39.39 12.48
C GLY A 29 -5.33 -37.99 11.90
N ASP A 30 -6.31 -37.78 11.04
CA ASP A 30 -6.57 -36.49 10.40
C ASP A 30 -7.20 -35.49 11.38
N ALA A 31 -8.07 -35.93 12.29
CA ALA A 31 -8.58 -35.08 13.37
C ALA A 31 -7.47 -34.55 14.29
N LEU A 32 -6.52 -35.41 14.67
CA LEU A 32 -5.36 -35.01 15.48
C LEU A 32 -4.45 -34.02 14.74
N LYS A 33 -4.26 -34.20 13.42
CA LYS A 33 -3.51 -33.24 12.60
C LYS A 33 -4.22 -31.89 12.53
N THR A 34 -5.53 -31.87 12.30
CA THR A 34 -6.31 -30.62 12.27
C THR A 34 -6.18 -29.86 13.58
N GLU A 35 -6.29 -30.54 14.72
CA GLU A 35 -6.07 -29.92 16.04
C GLU A 35 -4.64 -29.40 16.18
N ALA A 36 -3.63 -30.21 15.84
CA ALA A 36 -2.22 -29.81 15.92
C ALA A 36 -1.87 -28.62 15.03
N TYR A 37 -2.35 -28.56 13.78
CA TYR A 37 -2.10 -27.44 12.87
C TYR A 37 -2.83 -26.17 13.32
N ARG A 38 -4.02 -26.31 13.90
CA ARG A 38 -4.74 -25.17 14.49
C ARG A 38 -3.98 -24.60 15.69
N GLU A 39 -3.53 -25.46 16.60
CA GLU A 39 -2.71 -25.04 17.74
C GLU A 39 -1.40 -24.40 17.29
N ALA A 40 -0.74 -24.97 16.27
CA ALA A 40 0.48 -24.42 15.70
C ALA A 40 0.26 -23.04 15.06
N LEU A 41 -0.87 -22.83 14.37
CA LEU A 41 -1.25 -21.51 13.88
C LEU A 41 -1.45 -20.54 15.04
N GLU A 42 -2.25 -20.89 16.05
CA GLU A 42 -2.52 -20.05 17.21
C GLU A 42 -1.21 -19.66 17.96
N LEU A 43 -0.24 -20.57 18.02
CA LEU A 43 1.09 -20.32 18.59
C LEU A 43 1.96 -19.40 17.73
N ALA A 44 1.82 -19.42 16.39
CA ALA A 44 2.59 -18.59 15.48
C ALA A 44 2.09 -17.14 15.38
N LEU A 45 0.79 -16.89 15.62
CA LEU A 45 0.17 -15.57 15.45
C LEU A 45 0.81 -14.44 16.29
N PRO A 46 1.18 -14.63 17.57
CA PRO A 46 1.82 -13.56 18.36
C PRO A 46 3.15 -13.07 17.77
N ASP A 47 4.00 -13.99 17.32
CA ASP A 47 5.28 -13.66 16.68
C ASP A 47 5.04 -13.00 15.31
N ALA A 48 4.05 -13.50 14.57
CA ALA A 48 3.63 -12.89 13.31
C ALA A 48 3.18 -11.43 13.52
N ARG A 49 2.35 -11.19 14.53
CA ARG A 49 1.87 -9.85 14.91
C ARG A 49 3.03 -8.93 15.29
N ALA A 50 3.99 -9.41 16.07
CA ALA A 50 5.15 -8.62 16.47
C ALA A 50 5.99 -8.18 15.25
N ALA A 51 6.20 -9.08 14.29
CA ALA A 51 6.88 -8.74 13.04
C ALA A 51 6.07 -7.74 12.19
N LEU A 52 4.75 -7.90 12.10
CA LEU A 52 3.88 -6.98 11.35
C LEU A 52 3.82 -5.58 11.96
N ILE A 53 3.80 -5.46 13.30
CA ILE A 53 3.89 -4.18 14.01
C ILE A 53 5.21 -3.48 13.68
N ALA A 54 6.32 -4.23 13.67
CA ALA A 54 7.62 -3.69 13.32
C ALA A 54 7.76 -3.33 11.82
N ALA A 55 6.98 -3.98 10.95
CA ALA A 55 6.99 -3.73 9.51
C ALA A 55 6.22 -2.45 9.12
N ASP A 56 5.09 -2.19 9.77
CA ASP A 56 4.23 -1.02 9.50
C ASP A 56 3.84 -0.31 10.81
N PRO A 57 4.75 0.51 11.36
CA PRO A 57 4.52 1.23 12.61
C PRO A 57 3.34 2.21 12.54
N LEU A 58 3.06 2.78 11.34
CA LEU A 58 1.93 3.68 11.17
C LEU A 58 0.59 2.94 11.27
N ALA A 59 0.45 1.80 10.58
CA ALA A 59 -0.72 0.95 10.71
C ALA A 59 -0.91 0.45 12.16
N ALA A 60 0.18 0.07 12.84
CA ALA A 60 0.13 -0.35 14.23
C ALA A 60 -0.34 0.78 15.17
N TYR A 61 0.13 2.01 14.94
CA TYR A 61 -0.32 3.19 15.68
C TYR A 61 -1.79 3.53 15.43
N GLN A 62 -2.24 3.47 14.18
CA GLN A 62 -3.65 3.67 13.80
C GLN A 62 -4.58 2.66 14.48
N LEU A 63 -4.11 1.44 14.70
CA LEU A 63 -4.84 0.37 15.37
C LEU A 63 -4.73 0.37 16.90
N GLY A 64 -3.91 1.26 17.47
CA GLY A 64 -3.63 1.28 18.91
C GLY A 64 -2.83 0.06 19.41
N LEU A 65 -2.11 -0.62 18.51
CA LEU A 65 -1.29 -1.79 18.83
C LEU A 65 0.14 -1.43 19.22
N ALA A 66 0.59 -0.23 18.86
CA ALA A 66 1.91 0.30 19.17
C ALA A 66 1.83 1.83 19.38
N PRO A 67 2.78 2.43 20.12
CA PRO A 67 2.88 3.89 20.19
C PRO A 67 3.23 4.48 18.82
N ALA A 68 3.05 5.79 18.71
CA ALA A 68 3.40 6.56 17.52
C ALA A 68 4.87 6.33 17.13
N ALA A 69 5.09 5.87 15.89
CA ALA A 69 6.39 5.61 15.31
C ALA A 69 6.33 5.86 13.81
N THR A 70 7.48 6.17 13.22
CA THR A 70 7.56 6.73 11.87
C THR A 70 8.12 5.72 10.86
N PRO A 71 7.43 5.44 9.75
CA PRO A 71 8.05 4.88 8.56
C PRO A 71 8.75 5.99 7.75
N PRO A 72 9.75 5.66 6.91
CA PRO A 72 10.25 4.32 6.60
C PRO A 72 11.27 3.79 7.61
N LEU A 73 11.32 2.47 7.77
CA LEU A 73 12.25 1.81 8.68
C LEU A 73 13.71 2.15 8.35
N ARG A 74 14.41 2.68 9.35
CA ARG A 74 15.85 2.94 9.34
C ARG A 74 16.60 1.61 9.25
N SER A 75 17.89 1.69 8.88
CA SER A 75 18.73 0.48 8.73
C SER A 75 18.80 -0.40 9.99
N ALA A 76 18.74 0.19 11.19
CA ALA A 76 18.74 -0.58 12.44
C ALA A 76 17.41 -1.32 12.67
N GLU A 77 16.29 -0.66 12.35
CA GLU A 77 14.93 -1.21 12.47
C GLU A 77 14.70 -2.31 11.45
N ARG A 78 15.18 -2.16 10.21
CA ARG A 78 15.14 -3.23 9.20
C ARG A 78 15.86 -4.49 9.68
N ARG A 79 17.05 -4.35 10.26
CA ARG A 79 17.78 -5.49 10.85
C ARG A 79 17.04 -6.11 12.04
N ALA A 80 16.28 -5.31 12.81
CA ALA A 80 15.45 -5.84 13.87
C ALA A 80 14.25 -6.60 13.30
N LEU A 81 13.59 -6.06 12.28
CA LEU A 81 12.50 -6.70 11.57
C LEU A 81 12.93 -8.03 10.95
N GLU A 82 14.11 -8.11 10.31
CA GLU A 82 14.65 -9.37 9.79
C GLU A 82 14.74 -10.47 10.85
N ARG A 83 15.15 -10.13 12.08
CA ARG A 83 15.26 -11.10 13.18
C ARG A 83 13.90 -11.55 13.71
N LEU A 84 12.88 -10.69 13.62
CA LEU A 84 11.51 -11.01 14.03
C LEU A 84 10.77 -11.80 12.94
N SER A 85 10.99 -11.47 11.67
CA SER A 85 10.20 -11.99 10.57
C SER A 85 10.61 -13.39 10.13
N ASP A 86 11.89 -13.74 10.23
CA ASP A 86 12.38 -15.06 9.82
C ASP A 86 11.75 -16.22 10.61
N PRO A 87 11.75 -16.22 11.96
CA PRO A 87 11.13 -17.30 12.74
C PRO A 87 9.62 -17.36 12.53
N ALA A 88 8.94 -16.21 12.51
CA ALA A 88 7.50 -16.13 12.29
C ALA A 88 7.09 -16.70 10.92
N ARG A 89 7.84 -16.35 9.87
CA ARG A 89 7.63 -16.91 8.53
C ARG A 89 7.85 -18.42 8.50
N ALA A 90 8.95 -18.90 9.07
CA ALA A 90 9.26 -20.33 9.09
C ALA A 90 8.14 -21.14 9.76
N ALA A 91 7.63 -20.67 10.91
CA ALA A 91 6.52 -21.31 11.60
C ALA A 91 5.23 -21.38 10.74
N LEU A 92 4.93 -20.32 9.99
CA LEU A 92 3.75 -20.27 9.10
C LEU A 92 3.93 -21.11 7.83
N ASP A 93 5.14 -21.20 7.28
CA ASP A 93 5.42 -21.97 6.07
C ASP A 93 5.32 -23.49 6.31
N GLU A 94 5.54 -23.96 7.55
CA GLU A 94 5.38 -25.37 7.94
C GLU A 94 3.92 -25.82 8.05
N LEU A 95 2.96 -24.90 8.11
CA LEU A 95 1.54 -25.21 8.26
C LEU A 95 0.92 -25.74 6.96
N ASP A 96 0.27 -26.88 7.01
CA ASP A 96 -0.47 -27.42 5.85
C ASP A 96 -1.91 -26.90 5.87
N GLU A 97 -2.29 -26.14 4.84
CA GLU A 97 -3.61 -25.52 4.75
C GLU A 97 -4.74 -26.55 4.63
N SER A 98 -4.46 -27.76 4.15
CA SER A 98 -5.47 -28.81 3.97
C SER A 98 -6.06 -29.34 5.30
N TYR A 99 -5.37 -29.11 6.42
CA TYR A 99 -5.83 -29.50 7.75
C TYR A 99 -6.46 -28.35 8.54
N LEU A 100 -6.52 -27.14 7.98
CA LEU A 100 -7.08 -25.96 8.63
C LEU A 100 -8.53 -25.72 8.20
N PRO A 101 -9.41 -25.24 9.10
CA PRO A 101 -10.72 -24.77 8.69
C PRO A 101 -10.62 -23.50 7.84
N GLY A 102 -11.67 -23.19 7.08
CA GLY A 102 -11.61 -22.12 6.07
C GLY A 102 -11.22 -20.73 6.59
N ALA A 103 -11.59 -20.37 7.83
CA ALA A 103 -11.23 -19.07 8.40
C ALA A 103 -9.72 -18.99 8.70
N GLU A 104 -9.14 -20.07 9.21
CA GLU A 104 -7.74 -20.23 9.52
C GLU A 104 -6.89 -20.29 8.24
N VAL A 105 -7.39 -20.92 7.17
CA VAL A 105 -6.76 -20.88 5.84
C VAL A 105 -6.64 -19.44 5.32
N VAL A 106 -7.69 -18.62 5.50
CA VAL A 106 -7.64 -17.20 5.12
C VAL A 106 -6.56 -16.47 5.91
N ILE A 107 -6.51 -16.65 7.24
CA ILE A 107 -5.47 -16.04 8.08
C ILE A 107 -4.08 -16.47 7.59
N LEU A 108 -3.86 -17.77 7.39
CA LEU A 108 -2.58 -18.30 6.92
C LEU A 108 -2.16 -17.71 5.57
N ARG A 109 -3.06 -17.65 4.60
CA ARG A 109 -2.78 -17.10 3.26
C ARG A 109 -2.49 -15.60 3.29
N VAL A 110 -3.16 -14.84 4.16
CA VAL A 110 -2.90 -13.40 4.38
C VAL A 110 -1.55 -13.20 5.04
N MET A 111 -1.21 -14.01 6.05
CA MET A 111 0.09 -13.97 6.72
C MET A 111 1.23 -14.32 5.77
N ARG A 112 1.11 -15.41 5.01
CA ARG A 112 2.10 -15.80 3.99
C ARG A 112 2.35 -14.69 2.98
N PHE A 113 1.30 -14.02 2.51
CA PHE A 113 1.45 -12.85 1.64
C PHE A 113 2.24 -11.73 2.33
N ALA A 114 1.89 -11.39 3.57
CA ALA A 114 2.56 -10.32 4.30
C ALA A 114 4.05 -10.63 4.54
N PHE A 115 4.40 -11.88 4.88
CA PHE A 115 5.79 -12.30 5.05
C PHE A 115 6.56 -12.42 3.74
N ALA A 116 5.91 -12.82 2.66
CA ALA A 116 6.51 -12.75 1.32
C ALA A 116 6.85 -11.31 0.94
N ARG A 117 5.94 -10.36 1.22
CA ARG A 117 6.18 -8.92 1.01
C ARG A 117 7.31 -8.38 1.88
N ILE A 118 7.31 -8.67 3.19
CA ILE A 118 8.39 -8.26 4.10
C ILE A 118 9.74 -8.81 3.64
N ASN A 119 9.78 -10.07 3.22
CA ASN A 119 11.01 -10.68 2.70
C ASN A 119 11.47 -10.01 1.40
N ASP A 120 10.55 -9.68 0.49
CA ASP A 120 10.87 -8.92 -0.72
C ASP A 120 11.41 -7.52 -0.35
N ASP A 121 10.77 -6.80 0.58
CA ASP A 121 11.19 -5.45 1.02
C ASP A 121 12.55 -5.44 1.75
N LEU A 122 12.91 -6.51 2.46
CA LEU A 122 14.16 -6.58 3.21
C LEU A 122 15.32 -7.11 2.37
N ARG A 123 15.09 -8.16 1.57
CA ARG A 123 16.18 -8.99 1.00
C ARG A 123 16.26 -8.95 -0.50
N ARG A 124 15.11 -8.98 -1.18
CA ARG A 124 15.10 -9.10 -2.64
C ARG A 124 15.12 -7.72 -3.28
N ARG A 125 14.17 -6.85 -2.95
CA ARG A 125 13.92 -5.58 -3.61
C ARG A 125 13.42 -4.56 -2.59
N ALA A 126 14.32 -3.96 -1.83
CA ALA A 126 13.96 -2.86 -0.94
C ALA A 126 13.51 -1.64 -1.77
N PRO A 127 12.20 -1.31 -1.87
CA PRO A 127 11.74 -0.29 -2.80
C PRO A 127 12.35 1.08 -2.47
N ALA A 128 12.55 1.36 -1.19
CA ALA A 128 13.23 2.54 -0.68
C ALA A 128 14.71 2.67 -1.12
N GLU A 129 15.34 1.61 -1.64
CA GLU A 129 16.69 1.69 -2.23
C GLU A 129 16.66 2.06 -3.72
N GLN A 130 15.50 2.04 -4.39
CA GLN A 130 15.36 2.23 -5.83
C GLN A 130 14.37 3.34 -6.22
N ASP A 131 13.46 3.70 -5.33
CA ASP A 131 12.37 4.64 -5.55
C ASP A 131 12.36 5.71 -4.44
N PRO A 132 12.75 6.96 -4.74
CA PRO A 132 12.82 8.02 -3.75
C PRO A 132 11.43 8.44 -3.22
N MET A 133 10.33 8.08 -3.89
CA MET A 133 8.98 8.41 -3.43
C MET A 133 8.52 7.57 -2.25
N VAL A 134 9.05 6.34 -2.08
CA VAL A 134 8.63 5.40 -1.01
C VAL A 134 8.69 6.04 0.37
N GLY A 135 9.83 6.68 0.68
CA GLY A 135 10.00 7.36 1.97
C GLY A 135 9.10 8.58 2.12
N LEU A 136 8.95 9.37 1.05
CA LEU A 136 8.13 10.59 1.06
C LEU A 136 6.63 10.27 1.20
N HIS A 137 6.14 9.19 0.60
CA HIS A 137 4.77 8.69 0.81
C HIS A 137 4.52 8.29 2.26
N ALA A 138 5.48 7.61 2.90
CA ALA A 138 5.42 7.23 4.31
C ALA A 138 5.37 8.46 5.24
N ILE A 139 6.18 9.49 4.94
CA ILE A 139 6.16 10.77 5.66
C ILE A 139 4.82 11.48 5.48
N SER A 140 4.31 11.55 4.23
CA SER A 140 3.00 12.14 3.92
C SER A 140 1.87 11.46 4.69
N ALA A 141 1.82 10.13 4.69
CA ALA A 141 0.80 9.37 5.39
C ALA A 141 0.85 9.58 6.92
N THR A 142 2.05 9.75 7.48
CA THR A 142 2.22 10.05 8.90
C THR A 142 1.82 11.49 9.24
N LEU A 143 2.08 12.44 8.34
CA LEU A 143 1.62 13.82 8.50
C LEU A 143 0.09 13.92 8.41
N ASP A 144 -0.53 13.15 7.50
CA ASP A 144 -1.99 13.01 7.43
C ASP A 144 -2.58 12.41 8.70
N GLU A 145 -1.94 11.39 9.28
CA GLU A 145 -2.33 10.82 10.59
C GLU A 145 -2.25 11.86 11.70
N LEU A 146 -1.16 12.63 11.76
CA LEU A 146 -1.01 13.71 12.73
C LEU A 146 -2.12 14.74 12.57
N ARG A 147 -2.42 15.16 11.34
CA ARG A 147 -3.51 16.09 11.04
C ARG A 147 -4.86 15.56 11.54
N TYR A 148 -5.15 14.28 11.26
CA TYR A 148 -6.36 13.62 11.76
C TYR A 148 -6.43 13.68 13.29
N ARG A 149 -5.38 13.25 13.99
CA ARG A 149 -5.33 13.25 15.47
C ARG A 149 -5.47 14.65 16.06
N LEU A 150 -4.87 15.67 15.43
CA LEU A 150 -5.00 17.06 15.86
C LEU A 150 -6.44 17.57 15.73
N VAL A 151 -7.13 17.25 14.64
CA VAL A 151 -8.53 17.62 14.40
C VAL A 151 -9.49 16.95 15.40
N HIS A 152 -9.19 15.71 15.79
CA HIS A 152 -9.98 14.93 16.74
C HIS A 152 -9.56 15.09 18.21
N ASP A 153 -8.58 15.98 18.49
CA ASP A 153 -8.00 16.21 19.82
C ASP A 153 -7.46 14.93 20.51
N ASP A 154 -6.88 14.04 19.70
CA ASP A 154 -6.35 12.73 20.12
C ASP A 154 -4.83 12.64 19.91
N CYS A 155 -4.12 13.73 20.15
CA CYS A 155 -2.67 13.80 19.97
C CYS A 155 -1.95 13.88 21.31
N ASP A 156 -1.54 12.70 21.81
CA ASP A 156 -0.75 12.55 23.02
C ASP A 156 0.71 13.04 22.87
N THR A 157 1.52 12.86 23.91
CA THR A 157 2.93 13.28 23.89
C THR A 157 3.76 12.55 22.83
N ALA A 158 3.42 11.29 22.50
CA ALA A 158 4.14 10.53 21.48
C ALA A 158 3.77 11.06 20.08
N CYS A 159 2.48 11.33 19.85
CA CYS A 159 1.97 12.00 18.65
C CYS A 159 2.62 13.37 18.44
N GLN A 160 2.76 14.19 19.50
CA GLN A 160 3.39 15.51 19.41
C GLN A 160 4.87 15.46 19.01
N ALA A 161 5.56 14.35 19.29
CA ALA A 161 6.95 14.14 18.92
C ALA A 161 7.15 13.62 17.49
N LEU A 162 6.08 13.18 16.80
CA LEU A 162 6.15 12.61 15.45
C LEU A 162 6.86 13.53 14.44
N PRO A 163 6.59 14.86 14.37
CA PRO A 163 7.25 15.70 13.38
C PRO A 163 8.77 15.75 13.51
N ALA A 164 9.29 15.75 14.74
CA ALA A 164 10.74 15.72 14.97
C ALA A 164 11.35 14.38 14.53
N ALA A 165 10.67 13.26 14.81
CA ALA A 165 11.09 11.94 14.33
C ALA A 165 11.06 11.85 12.80
N LEU A 166 10.02 12.38 12.15
CA LEU A 166 9.92 12.46 10.69
C LEU A 166 11.05 13.30 10.08
N ALA A 167 11.48 14.38 10.74
CA ALA A 167 12.60 15.19 10.27
C ALA A 167 13.91 14.38 10.20
N GLU A 168 14.17 13.54 11.21
CA GLU A 168 15.29 12.60 11.20
C GLU A 168 15.17 11.56 10.08
N ASP A 169 13.95 11.07 9.83
CA ASP A 169 13.72 10.06 8.78
C ASP A 169 13.95 10.62 7.38
N VAL A 170 13.46 11.85 7.11
CA VAL A 170 13.76 12.59 5.88
C VAL A 170 15.26 12.70 5.66
N ALA A 171 16.01 13.06 6.71
CA ALA A 171 17.47 13.17 6.64
C ALA A 171 18.14 11.80 6.35
N ALA A 172 17.56 10.71 6.86
CA ALA A 172 18.06 9.35 6.66
C ALA A 172 17.76 8.78 5.27
N LEU A 173 16.75 9.27 4.54
CA LEU A 173 16.37 8.76 3.20
C LEU A 173 17.54 8.71 2.22
N ARG A 174 18.41 9.72 2.26
CA ARG A 174 19.60 9.80 1.40
C ARG A 174 20.51 8.56 1.55
N GLY A 175 20.65 8.04 2.76
CA GLY A 175 21.52 6.89 3.04
C GLY A 175 20.92 5.54 2.63
N GLN A 176 19.64 5.52 2.24
CA GLN A 176 18.92 4.32 1.82
C GLN A 176 18.97 4.15 0.29
N LEU A 177 18.93 5.23 -0.47
CA LEU A 177 18.86 5.19 -1.93
C LEU A 177 20.16 4.66 -2.56
N ARG A 178 20.04 3.66 -3.44
CA ARG A 178 21.15 3.05 -4.20
C ARG A 178 21.03 3.23 -5.69
N ALA A 179 19.81 3.28 -6.19
CA ALA A 179 19.53 3.55 -7.59
C ALA A 179 18.28 4.42 -7.71
N ALA A 180 18.15 5.20 -8.78
CA ALA A 180 16.94 6.00 -9.03
C ALA A 180 16.83 6.41 -10.49
N SER A 181 15.61 6.72 -10.93
CA SER A 181 15.37 7.35 -12.23
C SER A 181 15.41 8.88 -12.10
N VAL A 182 15.77 9.59 -13.17
CA VAL A 182 15.75 11.07 -13.19
C VAL A 182 14.33 11.61 -12.99
N ALA A 183 13.34 10.94 -13.57
CA ALA A 183 11.93 11.29 -13.40
C ALA A 183 11.51 11.16 -11.92
N GLY A 184 11.84 10.04 -11.28
CA GLY A 184 11.49 9.79 -9.88
C GLY A 184 12.16 10.76 -8.91
N VAL A 185 13.42 11.11 -9.13
CA VAL A 185 14.12 12.12 -8.30
C VAL A 185 13.53 13.51 -8.49
N THR A 186 13.16 13.88 -9.72
CA THR A 186 12.50 15.16 -9.99
C THR A 186 11.15 15.26 -9.26
N GLU A 187 10.31 14.23 -9.39
CA GLU A 187 9.01 14.19 -8.72
C GLU A 187 9.13 14.16 -7.19
N ALA A 188 10.09 13.39 -6.66
CA ALA A 188 10.42 13.40 -5.23
C ALA A 188 10.84 14.80 -4.74
N GLY A 189 11.51 15.59 -5.59
CA GLY A 189 11.85 16.98 -5.26
C GLY A 189 10.60 17.85 -5.09
N LEU A 190 9.61 17.67 -5.96
CA LEU A 190 8.32 18.35 -5.88
C LEU A 190 7.52 17.91 -4.66
N ALA A 191 7.44 16.60 -4.41
CA ALA A 191 6.76 16.04 -3.24
C ALA A 191 7.40 16.51 -1.92
N SER A 192 8.74 16.53 -1.85
CA SER A 192 9.47 17.06 -0.69
C SER A 192 9.18 18.54 -0.46
N ALA A 193 9.07 19.35 -1.53
CA ALA A 193 8.66 20.75 -1.42
C ALA A 193 7.23 20.91 -0.89
N ALA A 194 6.30 20.07 -1.36
CA ALA A 194 4.91 20.08 -0.91
C ALA A 194 4.80 19.73 0.58
N LEU A 195 5.51 18.68 1.04
CA LEU A 195 5.57 18.31 2.45
C LEU A 195 6.17 19.43 3.31
N ALA A 196 7.20 20.13 2.83
CA ALA A 196 7.78 21.27 3.54
C ALA A 196 6.79 22.44 3.66
N ALA A 197 5.96 22.67 2.65
CA ALA A 197 4.92 23.71 2.68
C ALA A 197 3.79 23.31 3.64
N GLU A 198 3.35 22.05 3.61
CA GLU A 198 2.33 21.53 4.49
C GLU A 198 2.75 21.56 5.96
N ALA A 199 3.97 21.11 6.28
CA ALA A 199 4.50 21.16 7.63
C ALA A 199 4.56 22.59 8.20
N ARG A 200 4.99 23.57 7.39
CA ARG A 200 4.95 25.00 7.78
C ARG A 200 3.53 25.51 7.98
N ALA A 201 2.63 25.15 7.08
CA ALA A 201 1.22 25.55 7.17
C ALA A 201 0.54 24.95 8.40
N LEU A 202 0.96 23.78 8.86
CA LEU A 202 0.48 23.19 10.11
C LEU A 202 1.16 23.83 11.34
N ALA A 203 2.47 24.11 11.28
CA ALA A 203 3.21 24.75 12.37
C ALA A 203 2.68 26.15 12.71
N SER A 204 2.21 26.90 11.70
CA SER A 204 1.67 28.25 11.90
C SER A 204 0.26 28.28 12.50
N ARG A 205 -0.38 27.12 12.70
CA ARG A 205 -1.76 27.06 13.20
C ARG A 205 -1.82 27.44 14.66
N PRO A 206 -2.80 28.25 15.11
CA PRO A 206 -2.85 28.73 16.50
C PRO A 206 -2.83 27.61 17.54
N VAL A 207 -3.53 26.50 17.28
CA VAL A 207 -3.57 25.34 18.19
C VAL A 207 -2.24 24.59 18.26
N VAL A 208 -1.48 24.60 17.16
CA VAL A 208 -0.16 23.95 17.06
C VAL A 208 0.92 24.84 17.64
N ALA A 209 0.91 26.14 17.32
CA ALA A 209 1.87 27.13 17.81
C ALA A 209 1.88 27.28 19.35
N GLN A 210 0.78 26.91 20.02
CA GLN A 210 0.70 26.86 21.49
C GLN A 210 1.37 25.62 22.10
N THR A 211 1.71 24.62 21.28
CA THR A 211 2.35 23.36 21.68
C THR A 211 3.78 23.34 21.17
N GLU A 212 4.72 23.87 21.96
CA GLU A 212 6.12 24.09 21.56
C GLU A 212 6.80 22.85 20.91
N PRO A 213 6.72 21.62 21.48
CA PRO A 213 7.36 20.45 20.87
C PRO A 213 6.83 20.15 19.46
N LEU A 214 5.52 20.34 19.25
CA LEU A 214 4.86 20.05 17.99
C LEU A 214 5.21 21.11 16.92
N ALA A 215 5.12 22.39 17.28
CA ALA A 215 5.46 23.49 16.37
C ALA A 215 6.94 23.44 15.94
N THR A 216 7.86 23.28 16.90
CA THR A 216 9.29 23.13 16.61
C THR A 216 9.58 21.89 15.78
N GLY A 217 8.94 20.75 16.08
CA GLY A 217 9.08 19.53 15.29
C GLY A 217 8.62 19.70 13.84
N LEU A 218 7.53 20.42 13.58
CA LEU A 218 7.04 20.69 12.23
C LEU A 218 7.96 21.64 11.44
N GLU A 219 8.54 22.64 12.11
CA GLU A 219 9.56 23.50 11.50
C GLU A 219 10.83 22.71 11.15
N GLN A 220 11.26 21.79 12.02
CA GLN A 220 12.38 20.88 11.75
C GLN A 220 12.08 19.95 10.57
N LEU A 221 10.87 19.40 10.49
CA LEU A 221 10.42 18.59 9.36
C LEU A 221 10.47 19.40 8.06
N ALA A 222 9.95 20.62 8.05
CA ALA A 222 9.99 21.48 6.88
C ALA A 222 11.43 21.79 6.43
N ALA A 223 12.34 22.06 7.37
CA ALA A 223 13.75 22.28 7.07
C ALA A 223 14.44 21.02 6.51
N ALA A 224 14.14 19.85 7.06
CA ALA A 224 14.65 18.57 6.55
C ALA A 224 14.16 18.29 5.12
N CYS A 225 12.87 18.54 4.85
CA CYS A 225 12.29 18.39 3.51
C CYS A 225 12.90 19.38 2.49
N ASP A 226 13.19 20.62 2.88
CA ASP A 226 13.89 21.58 2.01
C ASP A 226 15.32 21.11 1.68
N ALA A 227 16.06 20.64 2.69
CA ALA A 227 17.40 20.11 2.50
C ALA A 227 17.39 18.85 1.61
N HIS A 228 16.41 17.97 1.81
CA HIS A 228 16.20 16.78 0.99
C HIS A 228 15.88 17.14 -0.46
N ARG A 229 15.00 18.12 -0.70
CA ARG A 229 14.73 18.65 -2.05
C ARG A 229 16.01 19.14 -2.72
N SER A 230 16.82 19.96 -2.06
CA SER A 230 18.06 20.46 -2.64
C SER A 230 19.05 19.35 -2.96
N TRP A 231 19.09 18.27 -2.18
CA TRP A 231 19.87 17.08 -2.51
C TRP A 231 19.30 16.33 -3.74
N LEU A 232 17.98 16.17 -3.84
CA LEU A 232 17.33 15.55 -4.99
C LEU A 232 17.59 16.34 -6.28
N GLU A 233 17.53 17.67 -6.24
CA GLU A 233 17.87 18.53 -7.39
C GLU A 233 19.31 18.30 -7.87
N GLN A 234 20.27 18.21 -6.94
CA GLN A 234 21.65 17.88 -7.27
C GLN A 234 21.79 16.45 -7.83
N LEU A 235 21.05 15.50 -7.27
CA LEU A 235 21.05 14.12 -7.74
C LEU A 235 20.46 14.01 -9.16
N ALA A 236 19.38 14.72 -9.47
CA ALA A 236 18.79 14.75 -10.82
C ALA A 236 19.79 15.23 -11.88
N LEU A 237 20.67 16.18 -11.54
CA LEU A 237 21.74 16.66 -12.42
C LEU A 237 22.90 15.66 -12.56
N ALA A 238 23.16 14.84 -11.53
CA ALA A 238 24.25 13.86 -11.52
C ALA A 238 23.88 12.54 -12.20
N LEU A 239 22.64 12.05 -12.01
CA LEU A 239 22.16 10.75 -12.50
C LEU A 239 22.36 10.49 -14.00
N PRO A 240 22.19 11.46 -14.93
CA PRO A 240 22.44 11.23 -16.34
C PRO A 240 23.85 10.72 -16.68
N LYS A 241 24.83 10.98 -15.78
CA LYS A 241 26.24 10.58 -15.91
C LYS A 241 26.58 9.33 -15.09
N ALA A 242 25.65 8.78 -14.32
CA ALA A 242 25.86 7.60 -13.49
C ALA A 242 25.78 6.30 -14.28
N ASP A 243 26.35 5.23 -13.71
CA ASP A 243 26.24 3.87 -14.23
C ASP A 243 24.77 3.47 -14.38
N ARG A 244 24.42 2.79 -15.47
CA ARG A 244 23.05 2.35 -15.72
C ARG A 244 22.79 1.02 -15.03
N HIS A 245 21.69 0.97 -14.27
CA HIS A 245 21.11 -0.24 -13.70
C HIS A 245 19.81 -0.57 -14.46
N GLU A 246 19.38 -1.83 -14.46
CA GLU A 246 18.07 -2.23 -14.98
C GLU A 246 17.08 -2.49 -13.85
N TRP A 247 15.78 -2.43 -14.13
CA TRP A 247 14.78 -2.85 -13.16
C TRP A 247 14.86 -4.38 -12.97
N THR A 248 15.69 -4.82 -12.02
CA THR A 248 15.89 -6.23 -11.72
C THR A 248 15.40 -6.59 -10.32
N ALA A 249 15.48 -7.89 -10.00
CA ALA A 249 15.05 -8.43 -8.74
C ALA A 249 16.00 -8.21 -7.56
N LYS A 250 17.19 -7.68 -7.80
CA LYS A 250 18.21 -7.44 -6.76
C LYS A 250 18.56 -5.95 -6.77
N PRO A 251 18.73 -5.30 -5.60
CA PRO A 251 19.19 -3.92 -5.57
C PRO A 251 20.60 -3.83 -6.15
N ALA A 252 20.95 -2.63 -6.61
CA ALA A 252 22.32 -2.33 -7.02
C ALA A 252 23.32 -2.71 -5.90
N PRO A 253 24.47 -3.31 -6.26
CA PRO A 253 25.47 -3.73 -5.28
C PRO A 253 25.95 -2.52 -4.48
N ARG A 254 26.05 -2.69 -3.16
CA ARG A 254 26.57 -1.63 -2.28
C ARG A 254 28.08 -1.50 -2.51
N LYS A 255 28.51 -0.46 -3.23
CA LYS A 255 29.94 -0.19 -3.44
C LYS A 255 30.58 0.11 -2.07
N LEU A 256 31.65 -0.60 -1.70
CA LEU A 256 32.23 -0.61 -0.35
C LEU A 256 32.96 0.70 0.05
N HIS A 257 33.05 1.67 -0.85
CA HIS A 257 33.78 2.92 -0.66
C HIS A 257 32.81 4.12 -0.60
N ALA A 258 33.20 5.14 0.19
CA ALA A 258 32.36 6.25 0.63
C ALA A 258 31.75 7.12 -0.49
N ASP A 259 32.19 6.95 -1.74
CA ASP A 259 31.56 7.50 -2.94
C ASP A 259 30.71 6.43 -3.65
N ALA A 260 29.83 5.74 -2.93
CA ALA A 260 28.84 4.85 -3.54
C ALA A 260 27.86 5.70 -4.37
N ALA A 261 28.24 5.97 -5.62
CA ALA A 261 27.43 6.73 -6.55
C ALA A 261 26.11 5.99 -6.77
N ILE A 262 25.00 6.72 -6.64
CA ILE A 262 23.66 6.22 -6.92
C ILE A 262 23.59 5.86 -8.41
N GLU A 263 23.20 4.63 -8.71
CA GLU A 263 23.06 4.15 -10.09
C GLU A 263 21.79 4.70 -10.75
N ARG A 264 21.81 4.84 -12.08
CA ARG A 264 20.67 5.35 -12.85
C ARG A 264 19.77 4.21 -13.28
N LEU A 265 18.50 4.27 -12.89
CA LEU A 265 17.42 3.43 -13.39
C LEU A 265 16.73 4.05 -14.62
N PRO A 266 16.16 3.22 -15.52
CA PRO A 266 15.24 3.70 -16.54
C PRO A 266 14.00 4.34 -15.90
N ALA A 267 13.46 5.40 -16.50
CA ALA A 267 12.20 6.00 -16.06
C ALA A 267 11.00 5.04 -16.25
N ILE A 268 11.06 4.20 -17.29
CA ILE A 268 10.04 3.21 -17.62
C ILE A 268 10.42 1.85 -17.01
N LEU A 269 9.56 1.32 -16.15
CA LEU A 269 9.71 0.02 -15.49
C LEU A 269 9.88 -1.14 -16.49
N GLY A 270 8.94 -1.30 -17.43
CA GLY A 270 8.79 -2.49 -18.25
C GLY A 270 7.77 -3.47 -17.65
N GLU A 271 7.16 -4.29 -18.51
CA GLU A 271 6.07 -5.22 -18.18
C GLU A 271 6.39 -6.12 -16.98
N SER A 272 7.52 -6.83 -16.98
CA SER A 272 7.85 -7.77 -15.90
C SER A 272 8.09 -7.06 -14.55
N ALA A 273 8.71 -5.88 -14.57
CA ALA A 273 8.95 -5.10 -13.36
C ALA A 273 7.64 -4.52 -12.80
N LEU A 274 6.74 -4.07 -13.68
CA LEU A 274 5.41 -3.61 -13.33
C LEU A 274 4.55 -4.73 -12.74
N ALA A 275 4.38 -5.86 -13.46
CA ALA A 275 3.57 -6.98 -13.01
C ALA A 275 4.04 -7.52 -11.65
N ARG A 276 5.36 -7.66 -11.46
CA ARG A 276 5.90 -8.09 -10.17
C ARG A 276 5.65 -7.06 -9.06
N ARG A 277 5.77 -5.76 -9.34
CA ARG A 277 5.44 -4.71 -8.35
C ARG A 277 4.00 -4.87 -7.87
N LEU A 278 3.05 -5.06 -8.78
CA LEU A 278 1.64 -5.21 -8.44
C LEU A 278 1.36 -6.52 -7.68
N SER A 279 2.04 -7.60 -8.05
CA SER A 279 1.94 -8.89 -7.35
C SER A 279 2.47 -8.80 -5.91
N VAL A 280 3.57 -8.07 -5.66
CA VAL A 280 4.17 -7.94 -4.32
C VAL A 280 3.43 -6.91 -3.45
N GLU A 281 3.11 -5.75 -4.00
CA GLU A 281 2.50 -4.67 -3.22
C GLU A 281 1.00 -4.90 -2.98
N GLU A 282 0.30 -5.47 -3.97
CA GLU A 282 -1.17 -5.53 -4.00
C GLU A 282 -1.73 -6.95 -4.25
N ARG A 283 -0.89 -7.97 -4.45
CA ARG A 283 -1.29 -9.33 -4.85
C ARG A 283 -2.09 -9.37 -6.17
N ILE A 284 -1.78 -8.48 -7.09
CA ILE A 284 -2.43 -8.40 -8.39
C ILE A 284 -1.58 -9.11 -9.44
N ASP A 285 -2.13 -10.15 -10.05
CA ASP A 285 -1.56 -10.77 -11.24
C ASP A 285 -1.97 -9.97 -12.48
N LEU A 286 -1.09 -9.05 -12.88
CA LEU A 286 -1.36 -8.13 -13.99
C LEU A 286 -1.13 -8.81 -15.34
N ALA A 287 -2.17 -8.81 -16.18
CA ALA A 287 -2.05 -8.96 -17.63
C ALA A 287 -2.23 -7.58 -18.28
N PRO A 288 -1.15 -6.90 -18.74
CA PRO A 288 -1.23 -5.48 -19.09
C PRO A 288 -2.23 -5.12 -20.20
N GLY A 289 -2.28 -5.92 -21.27
CA GLY A 289 -3.22 -5.68 -22.37
C GLY A 289 -4.69 -5.75 -21.93
N PRO A 290 -5.15 -6.86 -21.33
CA PRO A 290 -6.49 -6.96 -20.77
C PRO A 290 -6.80 -5.88 -19.72
N ALA A 291 -5.86 -5.60 -18.81
CA ALA A 291 -6.02 -4.56 -17.79
C ALA A 291 -6.20 -3.17 -18.40
N PHE A 292 -5.47 -2.86 -19.47
CA PHE A 292 -5.59 -1.60 -20.20
C PHE A 292 -6.99 -1.41 -20.79
N VAL A 293 -7.52 -2.42 -21.49
CA VAL A 293 -8.89 -2.41 -22.04
C VAL A 293 -9.94 -2.26 -20.93
N GLU A 294 -9.71 -2.89 -19.79
CA GLU A 294 -10.58 -2.77 -18.63
C GLU A 294 -10.59 -1.35 -18.03
N ILE A 295 -9.43 -0.70 -17.87
CA ILE A 295 -9.36 0.68 -17.42
C ILE A 295 -10.03 1.61 -18.42
N GLU A 296 -9.77 1.47 -19.72
CA GLU A 296 -10.35 2.33 -20.77
C GLU A 296 -11.88 2.32 -20.69
N ARG A 297 -12.48 1.14 -20.52
CA ARG A 297 -13.93 0.98 -20.31
C ARG A 297 -14.41 1.72 -19.06
N HIS A 298 -13.65 1.66 -17.97
CA HIS A 298 -13.99 2.38 -16.73
C HIS A 298 -13.84 3.89 -16.88
N VAL A 299 -12.77 4.39 -17.51
CA VAL A 299 -12.59 5.81 -17.83
C VAL A 299 -13.81 6.35 -18.57
N ARG A 300 -14.27 5.65 -19.61
CA ARG A 300 -15.48 6.04 -20.36
C ARG A 300 -16.73 6.06 -19.49
N ARG A 301 -16.93 5.07 -18.62
CA ARG A 301 -18.06 5.03 -17.68
C ARG A 301 -18.04 6.20 -16.69
N TRP A 302 -16.88 6.50 -16.12
CA TRP A 302 -16.71 7.61 -15.19
C TRP A 302 -16.85 8.97 -15.87
N GLN A 303 -16.42 9.08 -17.13
CA GLN A 303 -16.68 10.26 -17.95
C GLN A 303 -18.18 10.42 -18.25
N ALA A 304 -18.90 9.35 -18.58
CA ALA A 304 -20.35 9.42 -18.77
C ALA A 304 -21.10 9.78 -17.47
N LEU A 305 -20.63 9.26 -16.32
CA LEU A 305 -21.14 9.63 -15.00
C LEU A 305 -20.91 11.12 -14.72
N ARG A 306 -19.71 11.63 -15.02
CA ARG A 306 -19.38 13.04 -14.95
C ARG A 306 -20.33 13.87 -15.83
N GLU A 307 -20.50 13.52 -17.09
CA GLU A 307 -21.39 14.25 -18.02
C GLU A 307 -22.83 14.29 -17.52
N THR A 308 -23.30 13.17 -16.94
CA THR A 308 -24.66 13.05 -16.39
C THR A 308 -24.85 13.88 -15.13
N LEU A 309 -23.87 13.90 -14.22
CA LEU A 309 -24.00 14.53 -12.90
C LEU A 309 -23.53 15.98 -12.86
N VAL A 310 -22.53 16.33 -13.67
CA VAL A 310 -21.94 17.67 -13.73
C VAL A 310 -22.70 18.53 -14.74
N GLY A 311 -23.07 17.99 -15.91
CA GLY A 311 -23.82 18.74 -16.93
C GLY A 311 -23.21 20.09 -17.33
N ASP A 312 -24.04 20.97 -17.89
CA ASP A 312 -23.77 22.39 -18.13
C ASP A 312 -24.95 23.20 -17.52
N PRO A 313 -24.70 24.11 -16.53
CA PRO A 313 -23.40 24.58 -16.04
C PRO A 313 -22.72 23.65 -15.02
N ASP A 314 -21.36 23.64 -15.03
CA ASP A 314 -20.53 22.91 -14.05
C ASP A 314 -20.77 23.48 -12.63
N PRO A 315 -21.28 22.69 -11.67
CA PRO A 315 -21.56 23.16 -10.31
C PRO A 315 -20.34 23.69 -9.56
N ARG A 316 -19.12 23.36 -10.02
CA ARG A 316 -17.87 23.86 -9.45
C ARG A 316 -17.52 25.27 -9.91
N ALA A 317 -18.04 25.70 -11.06
CA ALA A 317 -17.74 27.03 -11.62
C ALA A 317 -18.32 28.16 -10.77
N ASP A 318 -19.46 27.91 -10.11
CA ASP A 318 -20.14 28.86 -9.22
C ASP A 318 -19.73 28.71 -7.74
N ASP A 319 -18.68 27.93 -7.46
CA ASP A 319 -18.21 27.60 -6.10
C ASP A 319 -16.80 28.16 -5.81
N PRO A 320 -16.65 29.51 -5.69
CA PRO A 320 -15.35 30.12 -5.46
C PRO A 320 -14.80 29.78 -4.07
N PRO A 321 -13.49 29.49 -3.95
CA PRO A 321 -12.84 29.22 -2.66
C PRO A 321 -12.98 30.39 -1.68
N LYS A 322 -13.36 30.07 -0.43
CA LYS A 322 -13.50 31.04 0.67
C LYS A 322 -12.82 30.49 1.93
N PRO A 323 -12.36 31.35 2.86
CA PRO A 323 -11.90 30.88 4.17
C PRO A 323 -12.96 30.01 4.86
N VAL A 324 -12.53 29.07 5.69
CA VAL A 324 -13.46 28.22 6.45
C VAL A 324 -13.55 28.75 7.87
N ASP A 325 -14.72 29.30 8.21
CA ASP A 325 -15.05 29.68 9.57
C ASP A 325 -15.94 28.61 10.23
N ALA A 326 -16.14 28.76 11.55
CA ALA A 326 -16.94 27.81 12.32
C ALA A 326 -18.38 27.74 11.83
N ALA A 327 -18.98 28.86 11.41
CA ALA A 327 -20.36 28.89 10.94
C ALA A 327 -20.53 28.13 9.63
N ARG A 328 -19.59 28.28 8.70
CA ARG A 328 -19.56 27.57 7.42
C ARG A 328 -19.32 26.08 7.62
N CYS A 329 -18.38 25.71 8.50
CA CYS A 329 -18.16 24.32 8.87
C CYS A 329 -19.42 23.69 9.48
N GLU A 330 -20.05 24.33 10.47
CA GLU A 330 -21.25 23.80 11.12
C GLU A 330 -22.44 23.70 10.16
N ALA A 331 -22.57 24.66 9.24
CA ALA A 331 -23.59 24.59 8.20
C ALA A 331 -23.38 23.38 7.27
N ALA A 332 -22.16 23.14 6.79
CA ALA A 332 -21.84 21.99 5.96
C ALA A 332 -22.01 20.67 6.71
N LEU A 333 -21.52 20.59 7.94
CA LEU A 333 -21.65 19.42 8.80
C LEU A 333 -23.11 19.13 9.18
N GLY A 334 -23.93 20.17 9.37
CA GLY A 334 -25.37 20.06 9.57
C GLY A 334 -26.10 19.44 8.37
N ARG A 335 -25.73 19.83 7.14
CA ARG A 335 -26.27 19.21 5.91
C ARG A 335 -25.85 17.75 5.78
N LEU A 336 -24.59 17.43 6.09
CA LEU A 336 -24.11 16.04 6.13
C LEU A 336 -24.88 15.21 7.17
N ARG A 337 -25.05 15.71 8.39
CA ARG A 337 -25.84 15.04 9.45
C ARG A 337 -27.27 14.77 8.99
N ALA A 338 -27.96 15.78 8.46
CA ALA A 338 -29.34 15.65 8.00
C ALA A 338 -29.49 14.67 6.82
N GLY A 339 -28.58 14.72 5.85
CA GLY A 339 -28.63 13.84 4.69
C GLY A 339 -28.24 12.39 4.99
N LEU A 340 -27.39 12.16 5.99
CA LEU A 340 -26.94 10.83 6.39
C LEU A 340 -27.81 10.17 7.46
N GLU A 341 -28.75 10.88 8.09
CA GLU A 341 -29.62 10.35 9.16
C GLU A 341 -30.37 9.07 8.75
N ALA A 342 -30.75 8.96 7.47
CA ALA A 342 -31.49 7.82 6.94
C ALA A 342 -30.59 6.67 6.44
N VAL A 343 -29.26 6.74 6.60
CA VAL A 343 -28.31 5.70 6.17
C VAL A 343 -27.87 4.89 7.40
N PRO A 344 -28.49 3.73 7.68
CA PRO A 344 -28.34 3.05 8.98
C PRO A 344 -26.92 2.59 9.30
N GLU A 345 -26.12 2.33 8.25
CA GLU A 345 -24.73 1.89 8.33
C GLU A 345 -23.77 3.05 8.63
N VAL A 346 -24.26 4.29 8.59
CA VAL A 346 -23.45 5.51 8.73
C VAL A 346 -23.85 6.22 10.02
N GLY A 347 -22.98 6.14 11.03
CA GLY A 347 -23.12 6.95 12.25
C GLY A 347 -23.06 8.47 11.94
N PRO A 348 -23.53 9.32 12.87
CA PRO A 348 -23.49 10.76 12.68
C PRO A 348 -22.02 11.24 12.54
N PRO A 349 -21.76 12.25 11.70
CA PRO A 349 -20.44 12.85 11.59
C PRO A 349 -19.84 13.25 12.95
N SER A 350 -18.68 12.69 13.29
CA SER A 350 -17.91 12.98 14.50
C SER A 350 -16.83 14.01 14.17
N LEU A 351 -17.13 15.29 14.30
CA LEU A 351 -16.17 16.37 14.08
C LEU A 351 -16.57 17.60 14.90
N ASP A 352 -15.58 18.23 15.55
CA ASP A 352 -15.72 19.55 16.17
C ASP A 352 -15.26 20.62 15.18
N CYS A 353 -16.19 21.46 14.72
CA CYS A 353 -15.88 22.52 13.77
C CYS A 353 -14.97 23.61 14.33
N ALA A 354 -15.02 23.89 15.64
CA ALA A 354 -14.09 24.84 16.25
C ALA A 354 -12.65 24.30 16.19
N ARG A 355 -12.49 23.00 16.46
CA ARG A 355 -11.19 22.34 16.38
C ARG A 355 -10.71 22.19 14.93
N TYR A 356 -11.57 21.75 14.02
CA TYR A 356 -11.26 21.65 12.59
C TYR A 356 -10.78 22.99 12.03
N VAL A 357 -11.50 24.09 12.30
CA VAL A 357 -11.11 25.44 11.85
C VAL A 357 -9.77 25.87 12.48
N ALA A 358 -9.53 25.57 13.75
CA ALA A 358 -8.26 25.90 14.40
C ALA A 358 -7.05 25.16 13.81
N VAL A 359 -7.25 23.97 13.24
CA VAL A 359 -6.18 23.16 12.60
C VAL A 359 -6.07 23.44 11.09
N ILE A 360 -7.19 23.67 10.39
CA ILE A 360 -7.25 23.66 8.91
C ILE A 360 -7.67 25.02 8.31
N GLY A 361 -8.43 25.85 9.06
CA GLY A 361 -9.38 26.86 8.55
C GLY A 361 -8.86 28.09 7.79
N ASP A 362 -7.56 28.37 7.78
CA ASP A 362 -7.06 29.62 7.13
C ASP A 362 -6.95 29.54 5.60
N GLY A 363 -7.01 28.35 5.00
CA GLY A 363 -6.94 28.19 3.54
C GLY A 363 -8.30 28.45 2.87
N PRO A 364 -8.37 29.15 1.74
CA PRO A 364 -9.62 29.25 1.00
C PRO A 364 -9.96 27.89 0.39
N ILE A 365 -11.13 27.34 0.73
CA ILE A 365 -11.64 26.05 0.25
C ILE A 365 -13.02 26.30 -0.38
N SER A 366 -13.31 25.67 -1.53
CA SER A 366 -14.64 25.71 -2.14
C SER A 366 -15.64 24.89 -1.32
N GLU A 367 -16.94 25.12 -1.45
CA GLU A 367 -17.96 24.41 -0.68
C GLU A 367 -17.93 22.90 -0.97
N GLY A 368 -17.82 22.51 -2.24
CA GLY A 368 -17.71 21.11 -2.61
C GLY A 368 -16.48 20.43 -2.03
N ARG A 369 -15.34 21.13 -1.95
CA ARG A 369 -14.11 20.61 -1.32
C ARG A 369 -14.23 20.52 0.20
N LEU A 370 -14.85 21.52 0.83
CA LEU A 370 -15.11 21.50 2.27
C LEU A 370 -16.00 20.30 2.63
N VAL A 371 -17.09 20.07 1.89
CA VAL A 371 -17.98 18.93 2.11
C VAL A 371 -17.23 17.60 1.98
N LEU A 372 -16.35 17.44 0.99
CA LEU A 372 -15.52 16.23 0.87
C LEU A 372 -14.58 16.03 2.05
N GLU A 373 -13.90 17.10 2.48
CA GLU A 373 -12.97 17.01 3.62
C GLU A 373 -13.69 16.68 4.93
N LEU A 374 -14.86 17.29 5.17
CA LEU A 374 -15.70 16.98 6.33
C LEU A 374 -16.27 15.56 6.26
N LEU A 375 -16.62 15.08 5.07
CA LEU A 375 -17.06 13.70 4.86
C LEU A 375 -15.94 12.71 5.16
N ASP A 376 -14.72 12.98 4.69
CA ASP A 376 -13.56 12.12 4.94
C ASP A 376 -13.21 12.07 6.43
N LEU A 377 -13.01 13.23 7.06
CA LEU A 377 -12.52 13.33 8.44
C LEU A 377 -13.60 13.00 9.48
N GLY A 378 -14.86 13.35 9.19
CA GLY A 378 -15.97 13.24 10.11
C GLY A 378 -16.79 11.96 9.96
N VAL A 379 -16.72 11.27 8.82
CA VAL A 379 -17.57 10.09 8.54
C VAL A 379 -16.75 8.89 8.08
N ILE A 380 -16.03 9.02 6.96
CA ILE A 380 -15.38 7.88 6.30
C ILE A 380 -14.22 7.35 7.15
N GLU A 381 -13.30 8.20 7.58
CA GLU A 381 -12.11 7.77 8.33
C GLU A 381 -12.45 7.22 9.73
N PRO A 382 -13.35 7.83 10.53
CA PRO A 382 -13.81 7.22 11.78
C PRO A 382 -14.42 5.82 11.60
N GLN A 383 -15.25 5.63 10.56
CA GLN A 383 -15.82 4.32 10.23
C GLN A 383 -14.74 3.31 9.85
N ARG A 384 -13.81 3.73 8.99
CA ARG A 384 -12.68 2.90 8.57
C ARG A 384 -11.87 2.42 9.77
N ARG A 385 -11.55 3.31 10.71
CA ARG A 385 -10.85 2.94 11.95
C ARG A 385 -11.65 1.95 12.78
N ALA A 386 -12.93 2.23 13.03
CA ALA A 386 -13.79 1.34 13.80
C ALA A 386 -13.88 -0.07 13.18
N LEU A 387 -14.06 -0.17 11.86
CA LEU A 387 -14.09 -1.43 11.14
C LEU A 387 -12.75 -2.17 11.21
N ARG A 388 -11.63 -1.46 10.99
CA ARG A 388 -10.29 -2.06 11.01
C ARG A 388 -9.91 -2.58 12.39
N THR A 389 -10.26 -1.85 13.45
CA THR A 389 -10.01 -2.24 14.85
C THR A 389 -10.88 -3.41 15.29
N ALA A 390 -12.04 -3.64 14.65
CA ALA A 390 -12.91 -4.77 14.96
C ALA A 390 -12.40 -6.12 14.38
N GLU A 391 -11.44 -6.10 13.45
CA GLU A 391 -10.85 -7.30 12.86
C GLU A 391 -9.70 -7.86 13.71
N LEU A 392 -9.27 -9.08 13.37
CA LEU A 392 -8.08 -9.70 13.96
C LEU A 392 -6.85 -8.81 13.70
N PRO A 393 -6.04 -8.47 14.73
CA PRO A 393 -4.88 -7.60 14.59
C PRO A 393 -3.92 -8.00 13.46
N GLU A 394 -3.69 -9.31 13.29
CA GLU A 394 -2.83 -9.85 12.26
C GLU A 394 -3.32 -9.49 10.85
N VAL A 395 -4.63 -9.66 10.60
CA VAL A 395 -5.25 -9.31 9.32
C VAL A 395 -5.34 -7.80 9.14
N ALA A 396 -5.64 -7.07 10.21
CA ALA A 396 -5.75 -5.61 10.22
C ALA A 396 -4.43 -4.92 9.87
N LEU A 397 -3.28 -5.51 10.22
CA LEU A 397 -1.95 -4.98 9.92
C LEU A 397 -1.48 -5.21 8.47
N VAL A 398 -2.10 -6.11 7.72
CA VAL A 398 -1.74 -6.36 6.32
C VAL A 398 -2.45 -5.34 5.43
N ALA A 399 -1.85 -4.16 5.25
CA ALA A 399 -2.39 -3.09 4.42
C ALA A 399 -1.75 -3.03 3.02
N GLY A 400 -2.54 -2.76 1.98
CA GLY A 400 -2.08 -2.44 0.64
C GLY A 400 -1.90 -0.93 0.45
N PRO A 401 -0.92 -0.47 -0.34
CA PRO A 401 -0.68 0.95 -0.59
C PRO A 401 -1.85 1.69 -1.28
N TRP A 402 -2.73 1.00 -2.01
CA TRP A 402 -3.77 1.65 -2.83
C TRP A 402 -5.18 1.55 -2.24
N SER A 403 -5.48 0.45 -1.56
CA SER A 403 -6.85 0.09 -1.17
C SER A 403 -7.54 1.16 -0.34
N ALA A 404 -6.81 1.78 0.59
CA ALA A 404 -7.28 2.88 1.41
C ALA A 404 -7.83 4.05 0.57
N GLN A 405 -7.07 4.49 -0.43
CA GLN A 405 -7.42 5.62 -1.29
C GLN A 405 -8.59 5.27 -2.22
N VAL A 406 -8.54 4.08 -2.81
CA VAL A 406 -9.61 3.55 -3.68
C VAL A 406 -10.94 3.49 -2.90
N HIS A 407 -10.89 3.09 -1.63
CA HIS A 407 -12.06 3.06 -0.75
C HIS A 407 -12.61 4.43 -0.47
N THR A 408 -11.75 5.41 -0.16
CA THR A 408 -12.18 6.79 0.01
C THR A 408 -12.93 7.31 -1.22
N HIS A 409 -12.42 7.08 -2.44
CA HIS A 409 -13.12 7.49 -3.66
C HIS A 409 -14.50 6.86 -3.81
N LEU A 410 -14.61 5.54 -3.63
CA LEU A 410 -15.90 4.84 -3.77
C LEU A 410 -16.88 5.25 -2.66
N ARG A 411 -16.41 5.36 -1.42
CA ARG A 411 -17.26 5.73 -0.27
C ARG A 411 -17.76 7.16 -0.38
N ARG A 412 -16.92 8.11 -0.83
CA ARG A 412 -17.36 9.48 -1.14
C ARG A 412 -18.53 9.46 -2.11
N LEU A 413 -18.42 8.76 -3.25
CA LEU A 413 -19.52 8.68 -4.21
C LEU A 413 -20.78 8.03 -3.65
N MET A 414 -20.64 6.91 -2.95
CA MET A 414 -21.79 6.19 -2.38
C MET A 414 -22.57 7.06 -1.40
N LEU A 415 -21.88 7.81 -0.55
CA LEU A 415 -22.49 8.72 0.41
C LEU A 415 -23.07 9.95 -0.30
N LEU A 416 -22.30 10.58 -1.20
CA LEU A 416 -22.76 11.75 -1.96
C LEU A 416 -23.96 11.47 -2.85
N ALA A 417 -24.13 10.25 -3.36
CA ALA A 417 -25.33 9.85 -4.11
C ALA A 417 -26.62 9.93 -3.27
N ARG A 418 -26.51 9.95 -1.94
CA ARG A 418 -27.62 10.14 -0.99
C ARG A 418 -27.78 11.60 -0.54
N LEU A 419 -26.81 12.46 -0.88
CA LEU A 419 -26.75 13.85 -0.46
C LEU A 419 -27.05 14.77 -1.64
N SER A 420 -27.69 15.91 -1.38
CA SER A 420 -27.92 16.95 -2.41
C SER A 420 -26.69 17.88 -2.57
N GLU A 421 -25.48 17.31 -2.57
CA GLU A 421 -24.20 18.03 -2.60
C GLU A 421 -23.55 17.91 -3.99
N HIS A 422 -24.10 18.64 -4.97
CA HIS A 422 -23.71 18.53 -6.38
C HIS A 422 -22.24 18.94 -6.64
N ALA A 423 -21.77 20.02 -6.02
CA ALA A 423 -20.38 20.47 -6.17
C ALA A 423 -19.38 19.45 -5.61
N ALA A 424 -19.68 18.87 -4.44
CA ALA A 424 -18.87 17.81 -3.84
C ALA A 424 -18.85 16.54 -4.71
N SER A 425 -20.02 16.15 -5.23
CA SER A 425 -20.14 15.03 -6.16
C SER A 425 -19.29 15.24 -7.41
N ALA A 426 -19.35 16.44 -8.00
CA ALA A 426 -18.54 16.81 -9.16
C ALA A 426 -17.03 16.72 -8.88
N HIS A 427 -16.58 17.19 -7.71
CA HIS A 427 -15.19 17.03 -7.29
C HIS A 427 -14.78 15.57 -7.11
N ALA A 428 -15.59 14.76 -6.42
CA ALA A 428 -15.27 13.35 -6.18
C ALA A 428 -15.18 12.52 -7.47
N ILE A 429 -16.11 12.73 -8.40
CA ILE A 429 -16.11 12.06 -9.71
C ILE A 429 -14.88 12.46 -10.51
N GLU A 430 -14.54 13.75 -10.52
CA GLU A 430 -13.40 14.24 -11.25
C GLU A 430 -12.07 13.68 -10.72
N GLU A 431 -11.91 13.62 -9.39
CA GLU A 431 -10.70 13.04 -8.79
C GLU A 431 -10.53 11.57 -9.15
N ALA A 432 -11.60 10.78 -9.06
CA ALA A 432 -11.56 9.36 -9.40
C ALA A 432 -11.37 9.11 -10.90
N ARG A 433 -12.01 9.92 -11.77
CA ARG A 433 -11.76 9.88 -13.22
C ARG A 433 -10.29 10.18 -13.54
N ARG A 434 -9.72 11.23 -12.93
CA ARG A 434 -8.30 11.58 -13.10
C ARG A 434 -7.37 10.47 -12.63
N ALA A 435 -7.69 9.80 -11.52
CA ALA A 435 -6.93 8.65 -11.04
C ALA A 435 -6.96 7.50 -12.06
N LEU A 436 -8.12 7.19 -12.64
CA LEU A 436 -8.25 6.19 -13.70
C LEU A 436 -7.46 6.58 -14.96
N CYS A 437 -7.53 7.84 -15.40
CA CYS A 437 -6.75 8.34 -16.54
C CYS A 437 -5.24 8.22 -16.32
N LEU A 438 -4.76 8.51 -15.10
CA LEU A 438 -3.35 8.33 -14.74
C LEU A 438 -2.96 6.85 -14.72
N ALA A 439 -3.84 5.97 -14.26
CA ALA A 439 -3.59 4.53 -14.27
C ALA A 439 -3.56 3.95 -15.69
N GLU A 440 -4.44 4.43 -16.58
CA GLU A 440 -4.44 4.09 -18.01
C GLU A 440 -3.11 4.50 -18.67
N ALA A 441 -2.70 5.75 -18.47
CA ALA A 441 -1.41 6.26 -18.95
C ALA A 441 -0.22 5.49 -18.36
N ALA A 442 -0.29 5.14 -17.08
CA ALA A 442 0.73 4.36 -16.39
C ALA A 442 0.87 2.95 -16.95
N LEU A 443 -0.23 2.26 -17.24
CA LEU A 443 -0.19 0.96 -17.91
C LEU A 443 0.41 1.10 -19.31
N TRP A 444 -0.03 2.08 -20.11
CA TRP A 444 0.52 2.31 -21.45
C TRP A 444 2.04 2.47 -21.44
N ILE A 445 2.54 3.36 -20.59
CA ILE A 445 3.96 3.71 -20.51
C ILE A 445 4.78 2.61 -19.86
N HIS A 446 4.39 2.16 -18.65
CA HIS A 446 5.22 1.23 -17.87
C HIS A 446 5.17 -0.20 -18.39
N ALA A 447 4.04 -0.65 -18.94
CA ALA A 447 3.98 -1.95 -19.59
C ALA A 447 4.49 -1.95 -21.03
N ARG A 448 4.84 -0.77 -21.59
CA ARG A 448 5.32 -0.60 -22.97
C ARG A 448 4.31 -1.11 -24.01
N LEU A 449 3.02 -0.83 -23.80
CA LEU A 449 1.97 -1.17 -24.77
C LEU A 449 2.09 -0.36 -26.07
N GLY A 450 2.71 0.81 -26.00
CA GLY A 450 3.10 1.61 -27.14
C GLY A 450 4.07 2.72 -26.73
N PRO A 451 4.38 3.66 -27.65
CA PRO A 451 5.38 4.69 -27.40
C PRO A 451 4.83 5.80 -26.48
N PRO A 452 5.65 6.37 -25.56
CA PRO A 452 5.17 7.35 -24.58
C PRO A 452 4.65 8.67 -25.17
N ASP A 453 5.18 9.11 -26.32
CA ASP A 453 4.76 10.32 -27.02
C ASP A 453 3.34 10.22 -27.61
N GLU A 454 2.83 9.00 -27.78
CA GLU A 454 1.45 8.75 -28.20
C GLU A 454 0.46 8.65 -27.03
N VAL A 455 0.92 8.71 -25.76
CA VAL A 455 0.05 8.45 -24.59
C VAL A 455 -1.20 9.34 -24.56
N ALA A 456 -1.07 10.62 -24.93
CA ALA A 456 -2.19 11.55 -24.94
C ALA A 456 -3.24 11.21 -26.02
N LEU A 457 -2.81 10.62 -27.14
CA LEU A 457 -3.72 10.12 -28.18
C LEU A 457 -4.44 8.85 -27.70
N THR A 458 -3.72 7.98 -26.99
CA THR A 458 -4.24 6.70 -26.51
C THR A 458 -5.28 6.87 -25.40
N VAL A 459 -4.98 7.63 -24.33
CA VAL A 459 -5.95 7.87 -23.23
C VAL A 459 -7.14 8.72 -23.68
N GLY A 460 -6.96 9.45 -24.79
CA GLY A 460 -8.05 10.07 -25.54
C GLY A 460 -8.75 11.26 -24.85
N PRO A 461 -9.84 11.75 -25.46
CA PRO A 461 -10.57 12.93 -25.00
C PRO A 461 -11.06 12.89 -23.55
N PRO A 462 -11.52 11.74 -22.99
CA PRO A 462 -11.93 11.67 -21.59
C PRO A 462 -10.85 12.07 -20.59
N CYS A 463 -9.58 12.05 -20.99
CA CYS A 463 -8.42 12.35 -20.16
C CYS A 463 -7.65 13.58 -20.62
N ALA A 464 -8.20 14.42 -21.51
CA ALA A 464 -7.48 15.57 -22.06
C ALA A 464 -7.02 16.61 -21.01
N ASP A 465 -7.64 16.63 -19.83
CA ASP A 465 -7.35 17.59 -18.77
C ASP A 465 -6.17 17.18 -17.86
N ILE A 466 -5.64 15.96 -17.99
CA ILE A 466 -4.47 15.53 -17.20
C ILE A 466 -3.14 16.00 -17.78
N GLY A 467 -3.15 16.63 -18.96
CA GLY A 467 -2.00 17.29 -19.58
C GLY A 467 -1.68 16.79 -20.99
N ASP A 468 -0.61 17.33 -21.57
CA ASP A 468 -0.06 16.83 -22.83
C ASP A 468 0.81 15.56 -22.60
N ALA A 469 1.27 14.93 -23.67
CA ALA A 469 2.05 13.68 -23.59
C ALA A 469 3.30 13.81 -22.71
N ALA A 470 3.98 14.97 -22.75
CA ALA A 470 5.17 15.23 -21.93
C ALA A 470 4.83 15.34 -20.44
N THR A 471 3.76 16.07 -20.10
CA THR A 471 3.25 16.24 -18.73
C THR A 471 2.80 14.90 -18.16
N ILE A 472 2.02 14.14 -18.93
CA ILE A 472 1.53 12.81 -18.53
C ILE A 472 2.72 11.87 -18.28
N THR A 473 3.67 11.81 -19.22
CA THR A 473 4.84 10.95 -19.10
C THR A 473 5.70 11.31 -17.89
N ALA A 474 5.96 12.60 -17.66
CA ALA A 474 6.74 13.05 -16.51
C ALA A 474 6.08 12.63 -15.20
N ARG A 475 4.76 12.84 -15.06
CA ARG A 475 4.00 12.49 -13.85
C ARG A 475 3.96 11.00 -13.59
N VAL A 476 3.63 10.21 -14.61
CA VAL A 476 3.54 8.74 -14.52
C VAL A 476 4.89 8.12 -14.18
N THR A 477 5.96 8.56 -14.86
CA THR A 477 7.30 8.00 -14.63
C THR A 477 7.98 8.55 -13.38
N GLY A 478 7.52 9.69 -12.87
CA GLY A 478 7.96 10.31 -11.63
C GLY A 478 7.44 9.59 -10.38
N ASP A 479 6.16 9.24 -10.37
CA ASP A 479 5.56 8.45 -9.30
C ASP A 479 4.68 7.32 -9.85
N PRO A 480 5.31 6.20 -10.27
CA PRO A 480 4.57 5.08 -10.83
C PRO A 480 3.55 4.48 -9.84
N ARG A 481 3.86 4.52 -8.53
CA ARG A 481 2.98 3.93 -7.51
C ARG A 481 1.68 4.73 -7.39
N ALA A 482 1.77 6.06 -7.26
CA ALA A 482 0.58 6.89 -7.20
C ALA A 482 -0.19 6.89 -8.52
N ALA A 483 0.51 6.90 -9.67
CA ALA A 483 -0.14 6.89 -10.97
C ALA A 483 -0.96 5.61 -11.21
N LEU A 484 -0.49 4.46 -10.73
CA LEU A 484 -1.20 3.18 -10.86
C LEU A 484 -2.32 2.96 -9.84
N ALA A 485 -2.39 3.73 -8.74
CA ALA A 485 -3.37 3.54 -7.68
C ALA A 485 -4.82 3.58 -8.19
N GLY A 486 -5.09 4.38 -9.24
CA GLY A 486 -6.39 4.44 -9.91
C GLY A 486 -6.85 3.12 -10.52
N PHE A 487 -5.94 2.17 -10.78
CA PHE A 487 -6.29 0.82 -11.25
C PHE A 487 -7.19 0.08 -10.27
N GLY A 488 -7.09 0.36 -8.96
CA GLY A 488 -7.99 -0.25 -7.99
C GLY A 488 -9.46 0.11 -8.20
N LEU A 489 -9.74 1.29 -8.77
CA LEU A 489 -11.12 1.70 -9.10
C LEU A 489 -11.72 0.85 -10.23
N SER A 490 -10.90 0.35 -11.18
CA SER A 490 -11.41 -0.55 -12.23
C SER A 490 -11.61 -1.97 -11.73
N LEU A 491 -10.79 -2.44 -10.79
CA LEU A 491 -10.88 -3.82 -10.26
C LEU A 491 -12.13 -4.08 -9.41
N ILE A 492 -12.71 -3.03 -8.81
CA ILE A 492 -13.86 -3.14 -7.91
C ILE A 492 -15.17 -2.82 -8.63
N GLY A 493 -15.12 -1.98 -9.67
CA GLY A 493 -16.30 -1.41 -10.33
C GLY A 493 -17.26 -2.41 -10.99
N ASP A 494 -16.84 -3.65 -11.23
CA ASP A 494 -17.64 -4.67 -11.95
C ASP A 494 -18.07 -5.88 -11.11
N GLU A 495 -17.60 -6.04 -9.86
CA GLU A 495 -17.84 -7.26 -9.09
C GLU A 495 -18.53 -6.98 -7.75
N PRO A 496 -19.85 -7.25 -7.61
CA PRO A 496 -20.58 -7.03 -6.37
C PRO A 496 -19.98 -7.74 -5.15
N ALA A 497 -19.42 -8.94 -5.33
CA ALA A 497 -18.73 -9.67 -4.26
C ALA A 497 -17.46 -8.96 -3.78
N ARG A 498 -16.71 -8.33 -4.70
CA ARG A 498 -15.55 -7.51 -4.34
C ARG A 498 -15.97 -6.25 -3.60
N MET A 499 -17.08 -5.61 -3.97
CA MET A 499 -17.57 -4.43 -3.25
C MET A 499 -17.91 -4.71 -1.79
N VAL A 500 -18.57 -5.84 -1.48
CA VAL A 500 -18.91 -6.22 -0.10
C VAL A 500 -17.65 -6.51 0.71
N GLY A 501 -16.70 -7.27 0.15
CA GLY A 501 -15.42 -7.51 0.80
C GLY A 501 -14.61 -6.24 1.01
N PHE A 502 -14.66 -5.34 0.04
CA PHE A 502 -13.90 -4.10 0.06
C PHE A 502 -14.41 -3.10 1.10
N ASP A 503 -15.72 -3.01 1.33
CA ASP A 503 -16.27 -2.17 2.41
C ASP A 503 -15.81 -2.65 3.79
N ARG A 504 -15.67 -3.98 3.96
CA ARG A 504 -15.21 -4.59 5.22
C ARG A 504 -13.69 -4.56 5.39
N PHE A 505 -12.92 -4.83 4.34
CA PHE A 505 -11.47 -5.03 4.38
C PHE A 505 -10.70 -3.96 3.59
N PHE A 506 -11.23 -2.74 3.49
CA PHE A 506 -10.72 -1.66 2.63
C PHE A 506 -9.21 -1.35 2.73
N TRP A 507 -8.53 -1.75 3.80
CA TRP A 507 -7.09 -1.54 3.98
C TRP A 507 -6.27 -2.63 3.30
N ALA A 508 -6.82 -3.84 3.14
CA ALA A 508 -6.04 -4.98 2.69
C ALA A 508 -5.62 -4.83 1.22
N PRO A 509 -4.50 -5.44 0.81
CA PRO A 509 -4.10 -5.52 -0.60
C PRO A 509 -5.28 -5.93 -1.51
N LEU A 510 -5.46 -5.24 -2.63
CA LEU A 510 -6.63 -5.40 -3.51
C LEU A 510 -6.80 -6.84 -3.99
N GLY A 511 -5.72 -7.54 -4.29
CA GLY A 511 -5.74 -8.95 -4.70
C GLY A 511 -6.11 -9.93 -3.59
N LEU A 512 -6.04 -9.53 -2.31
CA LEU A 512 -6.53 -10.32 -1.18
C LEU A 512 -8.03 -10.18 -0.96
N MET A 513 -8.69 -9.18 -1.58
CA MET A 513 -10.10 -8.87 -1.32
C MET A 513 -11.02 -10.06 -1.56
N LYS A 514 -10.85 -10.80 -2.66
CA LYS A 514 -11.67 -12.00 -2.94
C LYS A 514 -11.53 -13.06 -1.85
N ILE A 515 -10.30 -13.28 -1.36
CA ILE A 515 -10.00 -14.26 -0.31
C ILE A 515 -10.67 -13.84 1.00
N LEU A 516 -10.57 -12.56 1.36
CA LEU A 516 -11.14 -12.01 2.59
C LEU A 516 -12.68 -11.88 2.53
N ALA A 517 -13.24 -11.55 1.37
CA ALA A 517 -14.67 -11.34 1.15
C ALA A 517 -15.50 -12.63 1.22
N THR A 518 -14.86 -13.78 1.02
CA THR A 518 -15.59 -15.04 0.89
C THR A 518 -16.08 -15.50 2.28
N PRO A 519 -17.39 -15.76 2.45
CA PRO A 519 -17.94 -16.18 3.76
C PRO A 519 -17.31 -17.49 4.27
N LYS A 520 -17.27 -17.65 5.59
CA LYS A 520 -16.82 -18.91 6.24
C LYS A 520 -17.57 -20.10 5.62
N GLY A 521 -16.82 -21.02 4.99
CA GLY A 521 -17.32 -22.27 4.44
C GLY A 521 -17.66 -22.27 2.93
N MET A 522 -17.39 -21.19 2.20
CA MET A 522 -17.63 -21.10 0.74
C MET A 522 -16.40 -20.66 -0.07
N HIS A 523 -15.19 -20.91 0.42
CA HIS A 523 -13.97 -20.60 -0.35
C HIS A 523 -13.86 -21.50 -1.57
N PRO A 524 -13.82 -20.96 -2.81
CA PRO A 524 -13.49 -21.77 -3.97
C PRO A 524 -12.00 -22.11 -3.92
N ASP A 525 -11.71 -23.39 -3.81
CA ASP A 525 -10.42 -23.97 -4.19
C ASP A 525 -10.26 -23.72 -5.70
N GLU A 526 -9.39 -22.77 -6.09
CA GLU A 526 -8.77 -22.66 -7.42
C GLU A 526 -8.00 -21.34 -7.55
N TYR A 527 -6.91 -21.17 -6.80
CA TYR A 527 -5.84 -20.23 -7.18
C TYR A 527 -4.52 -20.77 -6.65
N SER A 528 -3.76 -21.43 -7.53
CA SER A 528 -2.37 -21.77 -7.30
C SER A 528 -1.55 -20.48 -7.20
N LEU A 529 -0.72 -20.36 -6.16
CA LEU A 529 0.37 -19.40 -6.16
C LEU A 529 1.26 -19.70 -7.38
N PRO A 530 1.82 -18.69 -8.08
CA PRO A 530 2.87 -18.98 -9.04
C PRO A 530 4.02 -19.64 -8.26
N ASP A 531 4.37 -20.87 -8.64
CA ASP A 531 5.61 -21.48 -8.18
C ASP A 531 6.75 -20.49 -8.48
N ASP A 532 7.59 -20.21 -7.48
CA ASP A 532 8.85 -19.52 -7.71
C ASP A 532 9.54 -20.30 -8.86
N PRO A 533 9.95 -19.67 -9.98
CA PRO A 533 10.66 -20.40 -11.01
C PRO A 533 11.90 -20.99 -10.35
N GLU A 534 11.97 -22.32 -10.29
CA GLU A 534 13.19 -23.01 -9.89
C GLU A 534 14.32 -22.42 -10.75
N PRO A 535 15.46 -22.02 -10.14
CA PRO A 535 16.59 -21.58 -10.92
C PRO A 535 16.93 -22.72 -11.89
N ALA A 536 16.76 -22.46 -13.18
CA ALA A 536 17.21 -23.39 -14.20
C ALA A 536 18.67 -23.74 -13.90
N PRO A 537 19.05 -25.02 -13.87
CA PRO A 537 20.46 -25.37 -13.74
C PRO A 537 21.23 -24.65 -14.83
N ASP A 538 22.33 -24.00 -14.46
CA ASP A 538 23.26 -23.36 -15.39
C ASP A 538 23.49 -24.31 -16.57
N PRO A 539 23.39 -23.85 -17.83
CA PRO A 539 23.81 -24.68 -18.94
C PRO A 539 25.30 -24.95 -18.75
N GLU A 540 25.63 -26.19 -18.38
CA GLU A 540 26.98 -26.70 -18.48
C GLU A 540 27.44 -26.42 -19.91
N VAL A 541 28.38 -25.50 -20.04
CA VAL A 541 29.07 -25.26 -21.30
C VAL A 541 29.95 -26.47 -21.52
N GLU A 542 29.40 -27.52 -22.14
CA GLU A 542 30.18 -28.54 -22.80
C GLU A 542 30.93 -27.87 -23.96
N VAL A 543 32.18 -27.49 -23.68
CA VAL A 543 33.14 -27.18 -24.73
C VAL A 543 33.57 -28.51 -25.35
N GLU A 544 32.87 -28.94 -26.41
CA GLU A 544 33.40 -29.94 -27.33
C GLU A 544 34.62 -29.34 -28.05
N LEU A 545 35.80 -29.66 -27.55
CA LEU A 545 37.08 -29.48 -28.23
C LEU A 545 37.33 -30.70 -29.13
N GLU A 546 36.69 -30.76 -30.29
CA GLU A 546 37.13 -31.62 -31.39
C GLU A 546 37.01 -30.91 -32.75
N GLN A 547 38.02 -30.11 -33.07
CA GLN A 547 38.75 -30.14 -34.36
C GLN A 547 39.88 -29.08 -34.34
N LEU A 548 41.01 -29.50 -33.77
CA LEU A 548 42.36 -29.21 -34.26
C LEU A 548 43.16 -30.52 -34.22
#